data_AF-A0A0F2I7R8-F1
#
_entry.id   AF-A0A0F2I7R8-F1
#
_cell.length_a   1.000
_cell.length_b   1.000
_cell.length_c   1.000
_cell.angle_alpha   90.00
_cell.angle_beta   90.00
_cell.angle_gamma   90.00
#
_symmetry.space_group_name_H-M   'P 1'
#
loop_
_entity.id
_entity.type
_entity.pdbx_description
1 polymer ?
#
loop_
_entity_poly.entity_id
_entity_poly.type
_entity_poly.pdbx_seq_one_letter_code
_entity_poly.pdbx_strand_id
1 'polypeptide(L)'
;MKFIREYLVSRKLKKLAVVASKPVNFSEELSDSKSSKAMALEEYFLTAIERDDIHDLTLEFGLNLESFQLIYQDLLLLGLGQWINGSYAALATLSNSETLGFYLVASQSKVEKSKIADILLDYWSGDIEKGSLEHLVRT
;
A
#
# COMPACT_ATOMS: atom_id res chain seq x y z
N MET A 1 -3.71 24.94 -6.59
CA MET A 1 -4.16 23.77 -7.39
C MET A 1 -3.67 22.42 -6.85
N LYS A 2 -2.51 22.34 -6.15
CA LYS A 2 -1.97 21.09 -5.58
C LYS A 2 -2.93 20.33 -4.66
N PHE A 3 -3.57 21.02 -3.70
CA PHE A 3 -4.55 20.43 -2.77
C PHE A 3 -5.75 19.74 -3.47
N ILE A 4 -6.26 20.30 -4.57
CA ILE A 4 -7.40 19.71 -5.28
C ILE A 4 -6.97 18.41 -5.98
N ARG A 5 -5.78 18.39 -6.57
CA ARG A 5 -5.20 17.19 -7.21
C ARG A 5 -5.02 16.07 -6.17
N GLU A 6 -4.39 16.38 -5.03
CA GLU A 6 -4.16 15.41 -3.95
C GLU A 6 -5.47 14.83 -3.39
N TYR A 7 -6.50 15.68 -3.21
CA TYR A 7 -7.81 15.23 -2.79
C TYR A 7 -8.47 14.29 -3.80
N LEU A 8 -8.42 14.62 -5.09
CA LEU A 8 -8.98 13.78 -6.16
C LEU A 8 -8.25 12.44 -6.25
N VAL A 9 -6.92 12.44 -6.17
CA VAL A 9 -6.10 11.22 -6.17
C VAL A 9 -6.42 10.35 -4.96
N SER A 10 -6.47 10.93 -3.76
CA SER A 10 -6.83 10.20 -2.53
C SER A 10 -8.22 9.57 -2.63
N ARG A 11 -9.20 10.29 -3.19
CA ARG A 11 -10.54 9.78 -3.42
C ARG A 11 -10.56 8.65 -4.45
N LYS A 12 -9.76 8.75 -5.51
CA LYS A 12 -9.61 7.71 -6.53
C LYS A 12 -9.01 6.44 -5.93
N LEU A 13 -7.90 6.56 -5.21
CA LEU A 13 -7.26 5.43 -4.51
C LEU A 13 -8.23 4.73 -3.56
N LYS A 14 -8.98 5.47 -2.74
CA LYS A 14 -10.01 4.86 -1.87
C LYS A 14 -11.04 4.03 -2.65
N LYS A 15 -11.54 4.55 -3.78
CA LYS A 15 -12.49 3.81 -4.63
C LYS A 15 -11.88 2.54 -5.20
N LEU A 16 -10.66 2.64 -5.72
CA LEU A 16 -9.93 1.51 -6.27
C LEU A 16 -9.64 0.44 -5.21
N ALA A 17 -9.26 0.84 -3.98
CA ALA A 17 -9.06 -0.07 -2.86
C ALA A 17 -10.32 -0.87 -2.53
N VAL A 18 -11.49 -0.23 -2.53
CA VAL A 18 -12.78 -0.92 -2.31
C VAL A 18 -13.04 -2.00 -3.36
N VAL A 19 -12.71 -1.76 -4.62
CA VAL A 19 -12.87 -2.76 -5.68
C VAL A 19 -11.82 -3.86 -5.56
N ALA A 20 -10.56 -3.48 -5.35
CA ALA A 20 -9.42 -4.37 -5.22
C ALA A 20 -9.51 -5.31 -4.01
N SER A 21 -10.12 -4.88 -2.92
CA SER A 21 -10.28 -5.69 -1.70
C SER A 21 -11.48 -6.64 -1.75
N LYS A 22 -12.28 -6.65 -2.84
CA LYS A 22 -13.44 -7.54 -2.92
C LYS A 22 -13.00 -9.02 -2.88
N PRO A 23 -13.84 -9.90 -2.31
CA PRO A 23 -13.62 -11.33 -2.39
C PRO A 23 -13.51 -11.77 -3.85
N VAL A 24 -12.74 -12.81 -4.09
CA VAL A 24 -12.48 -13.32 -5.43
C VAL A 24 -13.79 -13.82 -6.04
N ASN A 25 -14.15 -13.28 -7.20
CA ASN A 25 -15.25 -13.79 -8.00
C ASN A 25 -14.66 -14.79 -9.01
N PHE A 26 -14.75 -16.08 -8.70
CA PHE A 26 -14.18 -17.14 -9.55
C PHE A 26 -14.72 -17.13 -10.99
N SER A 27 -15.96 -16.67 -11.21
CA SER A 27 -16.52 -16.56 -12.56
C SER A 27 -15.85 -15.47 -13.40
N GLU A 28 -15.38 -14.39 -12.78
CA GLU A 28 -14.61 -13.34 -13.46
C GLU A 28 -13.16 -13.76 -13.68
N GLU A 29 -12.54 -14.41 -12.69
CA GLU A 29 -11.14 -14.87 -12.78
C GLU A 29 -10.93 -16.00 -13.80
N LEU A 30 -11.96 -16.80 -14.08
CA LEU A 30 -11.92 -17.87 -15.09
C LEU A 30 -12.24 -17.38 -16.51
N SER A 31 -12.55 -16.10 -16.68
CA SER A 31 -12.75 -15.52 -18.00
C SER A 31 -11.41 -15.13 -18.65
N ASP A 32 -11.33 -15.13 -19.98
CA ASP A 32 -10.16 -14.64 -20.72
C ASP A 32 -9.92 -13.12 -20.53
N SER A 33 -10.85 -12.42 -19.88
CA SER A 33 -10.75 -10.99 -19.59
C SER A 33 -10.16 -10.72 -18.21
N LYS A 34 -9.32 -9.68 -18.11
CA LYS A 34 -8.74 -9.26 -16.82
C LYS A 34 -9.86 -8.90 -15.85
N SER A 35 -9.88 -9.52 -14.67
CA SER A 35 -10.93 -9.31 -13.69
C SER A 35 -11.01 -7.84 -13.25
N SER A 36 -12.20 -7.40 -12.84
CA SER A 36 -12.42 -6.04 -12.34
C SER A 36 -11.49 -5.67 -11.17
N LYS A 37 -11.16 -6.67 -10.35
CA LYS A 37 -10.19 -6.61 -9.26
C LYS A 37 -8.76 -6.41 -9.76
N ALA A 38 -8.31 -7.20 -10.74
CA ALA A 38 -6.97 -7.08 -11.30
C ALA A 38 -6.75 -5.73 -12.01
N MET A 39 -7.76 -5.23 -12.72
CA MET A 39 -7.73 -3.88 -13.30
C MET A 39 -7.66 -2.79 -12.23
N ALA A 40 -8.47 -2.90 -11.18
CA ALA A 40 -8.46 -1.93 -10.09
C ALA A 40 -7.14 -1.89 -9.33
N LEU A 41 -6.49 -3.04 -9.12
CA LEU A 41 -5.16 -3.12 -8.50
C LEU A 41 -4.07 -2.46 -9.34
N GLU A 42 -4.04 -2.75 -10.64
CA GLU A 42 -3.08 -2.13 -11.55
C GLU A 42 -3.25 -0.62 -11.60
N GLU A 43 -4.50 -0.15 -11.74
CA GLU A 43 -4.79 1.29 -11.72
C GLU A 43 -4.45 1.92 -10.36
N TYR A 44 -4.62 1.19 -9.26
CA TYR A 44 -4.24 1.64 -7.92
C TYR A 44 -2.74 1.89 -7.85
N PHE A 45 -1.92 0.93 -8.27
CA PHE A 45 -0.46 1.05 -8.21
C PHE A 45 0.04 2.18 -9.09
N LEU A 46 -0.44 2.30 -10.33
CA LEU A 46 -0.09 3.41 -11.21
C LEU A 46 -0.47 4.76 -10.58
N THR A 47 -1.68 4.87 -10.04
CA THR A 47 -2.14 6.09 -9.39
C THR A 47 -1.32 6.42 -8.13
N ALA A 48 -0.85 5.41 -7.39
CA ALA A 48 -0.01 5.62 -6.21
C ALA A 48 1.39 6.11 -6.61
N ILE A 49 2.01 5.50 -7.62
CA ILE A 49 3.35 5.86 -8.14
C ILE A 49 3.38 7.30 -8.67
N GLU A 50 2.29 7.79 -9.25
CA GLU A 50 2.17 9.16 -9.78
C GLU A 50 2.07 10.26 -8.71
N ARG A 51 1.95 9.89 -7.42
CA ARG A 51 1.95 10.88 -6.33
C ARG A 51 3.38 11.35 -6.08
N ASP A 52 3.58 12.66 -5.97
CA ASP A 52 4.90 13.27 -5.76
C ASP A 52 5.67 12.61 -4.59
N ASP A 53 5.02 12.37 -3.44
CA ASP A 53 5.61 11.79 -2.23
C ASP A 53 6.00 10.30 -2.36
N ILE A 54 5.27 9.56 -3.19
CA ILE A 54 5.58 8.16 -3.49
C ILE A 54 6.61 8.08 -4.62
N HIS A 55 6.54 9.00 -5.58
CA HIS A 55 7.45 9.05 -6.72
C HIS A 55 8.90 9.20 -6.25
N ASP A 56 9.15 10.07 -5.28
CA ASP A 56 10.48 10.24 -4.69
C ASP A 56 11.02 8.92 -4.11
N LEU A 57 10.19 8.17 -3.37
CA LEU A 57 10.55 6.84 -2.87
C LEU A 57 10.76 5.83 -4.00
N THR A 58 9.98 5.91 -5.09
CA THR A 58 10.19 5.03 -6.25
C THR A 58 11.54 5.26 -6.92
N LEU A 59 11.99 6.51 -7.00
CA LEU A 59 13.30 6.84 -7.54
C LEU A 59 14.43 6.40 -6.59
N GLU A 60 14.27 6.65 -5.29
CA GLU A 60 15.27 6.30 -4.27
C GLU A 60 15.50 4.79 -4.17
N PHE A 61 14.42 4.01 -4.13
CA PHE A 61 14.47 2.55 -3.95
C PHE A 61 14.42 1.75 -5.26
N GLY A 62 14.39 2.43 -6.42
CA GLY A 62 14.32 1.78 -7.73
C GLY A 62 13.04 0.96 -7.96
N LEU A 63 11.91 1.45 -7.45
CA LEU A 63 10.63 0.75 -7.51
C LEU A 63 9.94 0.95 -8.85
N ASN A 64 9.28 -0.11 -9.31
CA ASN A 64 8.41 -0.08 -10.48
C ASN A 64 7.06 -0.74 -10.16
N LEU A 65 6.19 -0.87 -11.16
CA LEU A 65 4.87 -1.49 -11.01
C LEU A 65 4.95 -2.93 -10.48
N GLU A 66 5.94 -3.71 -10.94
CA GLU A 66 6.18 -5.08 -10.47
C GLU A 66 6.62 -5.09 -9.00
N SER A 67 7.47 -4.14 -8.58
CA SER A 67 7.83 -3.97 -7.18
C SER A 67 6.60 -3.73 -6.30
N PHE A 68 5.66 -2.88 -6.72
CA PHE A 68 4.42 -2.64 -6.00
C PHE A 68 3.55 -3.88 -5.89
N GLN A 69 3.49 -4.70 -6.94
CA GLN A 69 2.78 -5.99 -6.91
C GLN A 69 3.41 -6.96 -5.91
N LEU A 70 4.74 -7.07 -5.89
CA LEU A 70 5.47 -7.93 -4.95
C LEU A 70 5.31 -7.46 -3.50
N ILE A 71 5.45 -6.16 -3.24
CA ILE A 71 5.23 -5.57 -1.92
C ILE A 71 3.79 -5.79 -1.48
N TYR A 72 2.81 -5.59 -2.36
CA TYR A 72 1.42 -5.86 -2.05
C TYR A 72 1.20 -7.31 -1.60
N GLN A 73 1.74 -8.28 -2.34
CA GLN A 73 1.63 -9.70 -1.99
C GLN A 73 2.31 -10.01 -0.65
N ASP A 74 3.49 -9.46 -0.40
CA ASP A 74 4.17 -9.64 0.88
C ASP A 74 3.35 -9.06 2.04
N LEU A 75 2.79 -7.85 1.89
CA LEU A 75 1.89 -7.25 2.89
C LEU A 75 0.65 -8.11 3.15
N LEU A 76 0.09 -8.77 2.14
CA LEU A 76 -1.02 -9.71 2.34
C LEU A 76 -0.58 -10.93 3.18
N LEU A 77 0.60 -11.48 2.89
CA LEU A 77 1.16 -12.61 3.64
C LEU A 77 1.50 -12.23 5.09
N LEU A 78 1.82 -10.97 5.33
CA LEU A 78 2.00 -10.38 6.67
C LEU A 78 0.68 -10.12 7.41
N GLY A 79 -0.47 -10.40 6.81
CA GLY A 79 -1.78 -10.22 7.46
C GLY A 79 -2.38 -8.80 7.35
N LEU A 80 -1.83 -7.93 6.48
CA LEU A 80 -2.38 -6.60 6.23
C LEU A 80 -3.51 -6.60 5.18
N GLY A 81 -3.98 -7.78 4.75
CA GLY A 81 -5.10 -7.96 3.81
C GLY A 81 -6.48 -7.67 4.41
N GLN A 82 -6.60 -6.64 5.23
CA GLN A 82 -7.83 -6.33 6.00
C GLN A 82 -8.11 -4.83 6.07
N TRP A 83 -9.36 -4.49 6.36
CA TRP A 83 -9.81 -3.11 6.58
C TRP A 83 -9.61 -2.72 8.04
N ILE A 84 -8.85 -1.66 8.28
CA ILE A 84 -8.58 -1.09 9.62
C ILE A 84 -8.89 0.41 9.53
N ASN A 85 -9.75 0.91 10.42
CA ASN A 85 -10.13 2.33 10.49
C ASN A 85 -10.50 2.96 9.14
N GLY A 86 -11.21 2.20 8.28
CA GLY A 86 -11.67 2.67 6.96
C GLY A 86 -10.60 2.69 5.86
N SER A 87 -9.45 2.05 6.08
CA SER A 87 -8.39 1.86 5.09
C SER A 87 -8.07 0.38 4.91
N TYR A 88 -7.87 -0.07 3.68
CA TYR A 88 -7.40 -1.43 3.42
C TYR A 88 -5.88 -1.46 3.58
N ALA A 89 -5.39 -2.03 4.70
CA ALA A 89 -4.06 -1.75 5.23
C ALA A 89 -2.93 -1.99 4.22
N ALA A 90 -2.94 -3.11 3.49
CA ALA A 90 -1.92 -3.39 2.47
C ALA A 90 -1.83 -2.33 1.35
N LEU A 91 -2.98 -1.90 0.80
CA LEU A 91 -3.00 -0.88 -0.25
C LEU A 91 -2.73 0.52 0.32
N ALA A 92 -3.23 0.79 1.53
CA ALA A 92 -3.00 2.04 2.21
C ALA A 92 -1.49 2.24 2.48
N THR A 93 -0.79 1.18 2.91
CA THR A 93 0.66 1.15 3.10
C THR A 93 1.42 1.57 1.85
N LEU A 94 1.03 1.04 0.67
CA LEU A 94 1.67 1.37 -0.61
C LEU A 94 1.44 2.82 -1.08
N SER A 95 0.37 3.44 -0.63
CA SER A 95 -0.03 4.79 -1.07
C SER A 95 0.26 5.90 -0.05
N ASN A 96 0.92 5.55 1.04
CA ASN A 96 1.35 6.48 2.08
C ASN A 96 2.87 6.39 2.19
N SER A 97 3.54 7.51 1.96
CA SER A 97 5.01 7.60 1.90
C SER A 97 5.67 7.18 3.21
N GLU A 98 5.06 7.49 4.36
CA GLU A 98 5.59 7.14 5.67
C GLU A 98 5.63 5.62 5.87
N THR A 99 4.50 4.95 5.64
CA THR A 99 4.37 3.50 5.82
C THR A 99 5.11 2.71 4.75
N LEU A 100 5.13 3.20 3.52
CA LEU A 100 5.91 2.60 2.43
C LEU A 100 7.41 2.72 2.73
N GLY A 101 7.87 3.93 3.09
CA GLY A 101 9.25 4.19 3.46
C GLY A 101 9.70 3.31 4.62
N PHE A 102 8.90 3.22 5.69
CA PHE A 102 9.15 2.31 6.80
C PHE A 102 9.33 0.87 6.34
N TYR A 103 8.39 0.35 5.54
CA TYR A 103 8.44 -1.02 5.04
C TYR A 103 9.72 -1.27 4.20
N LEU A 104 10.06 -0.34 3.30
CA LEU A 104 11.22 -0.46 2.43
C LEU A 104 12.53 -0.49 3.23
N VAL A 105 12.70 0.42 4.20
CA VAL A 105 13.92 0.44 5.01
C VAL A 105 13.97 -0.78 5.94
N ALA A 106 12.87 -1.12 6.62
CA ALA A 106 12.84 -2.25 7.55
C ALA A 106 13.10 -3.59 6.85
N SER A 107 12.56 -3.78 5.64
CA SER A 107 12.80 -4.99 4.84
C SER A 107 14.26 -5.13 4.39
N GLN A 108 14.96 -4.03 4.11
CA GLN A 108 16.38 -4.03 3.79
C GLN A 108 17.28 -4.21 5.04
N SER A 109 16.84 -3.71 6.19
CA SER A 109 17.58 -3.75 7.46
C SER A 109 17.47 -5.09 8.23
N LYS A 110 16.97 -6.16 7.59
CA LYS A 110 16.77 -7.49 8.20
C LYS A 110 15.88 -7.48 9.45
N VAL A 111 14.98 -6.50 9.56
CA VAL A 111 13.95 -6.53 10.61
C VAL A 111 13.05 -7.74 10.37
N GLU A 112 12.68 -8.43 11.45
CA GLU A 112 11.80 -9.59 11.36
C GLU A 112 10.46 -9.19 10.74
N LYS A 113 10.00 -9.97 9.76
CA LYS A 113 8.75 -9.76 9.05
C LYS A 113 7.54 -9.59 9.98
N SER A 114 7.48 -10.35 11.08
CA SER A 114 6.44 -10.21 12.10
C SER A 114 6.44 -8.83 12.75
N LYS A 115 7.61 -8.30 13.13
CA LYS A 115 7.73 -6.96 13.71
C LYS A 115 7.31 -5.86 12.74
N ILE A 116 7.64 -6.01 11.46
CA ILE A 116 7.17 -5.08 10.41
C ILE A 116 5.64 -5.09 10.34
N ALA A 117 5.04 -6.28 10.38
CA ALA A 117 3.59 -6.45 10.36
C ALA A 117 2.92 -5.80 11.58
N ASP A 118 3.42 -6.09 12.79
CA ASP A 118 2.89 -5.57 14.05
C ASP A 118 2.93 -4.03 14.05
N ILE A 119 4.07 -3.43 13.70
CA ILE A 119 4.22 -1.96 13.66
C ILE A 119 3.24 -1.33 12.64
N LEU A 120 3.10 -1.93 11.45
CA LEU A 120 2.17 -1.39 10.45
C LEU A 120 0.71 -1.56 10.89
N LEU A 121 0.35 -2.66 11.55
CA LEU A 121 -0.99 -2.87 12.10
C LEU A 121 -1.30 -1.86 13.21
N ASP A 122 -0.37 -1.63 14.13
CA ASP A 122 -0.49 -0.64 15.20
C ASP A 122 -0.64 0.77 14.62
N TYR A 123 0.13 1.12 13.58
CA TYR A 123 -0.01 2.40 12.87
C TYR A 123 -1.42 2.58 12.28
N TRP A 124 -1.94 1.56 11.59
CA TRP A 124 -3.28 1.65 10.99
C TRP A 124 -4.40 1.60 12.03
N SER A 125 -4.17 0.94 13.17
CA SER A 125 -5.09 0.89 14.31
C SER A 125 -5.13 2.21 15.08
N GLY A 126 -4.09 3.05 14.92
CA GLY A 126 -3.96 4.35 15.57
C GLY A 126 -3.19 4.30 16.89
N ASP A 127 -2.52 3.19 17.17
CA ASP A 127 -1.71 2.98 18.37
C ASP A 127 -0.32 3.60 18.24
N ILE A 128 0.12 3.87 17.01
CA ILE A 128 1.33 4.65 16.70
C ILE A 128 0.92 5.98 16.06
N GLU A 129 1.43 7.08 16.61
CA GLU A 129 1.17 8.42 16.07
C GLU A 129 1.83 8.61 14.70
N LYS A 130 1.14 9.32 13.81
CA LYS A 130 1.67 9.71 12.51
C LYS A 130 2.96 10.53 12.66
N GLY A 131 3.96 10.23 11.84
CA GLY A 131 5.29 10.81 11.91
C GLY A 131 6.26 10.05 12.83
N SER A 132 5.80 9.02 13.53
CA SER A 132 6.63 8.26 14.48
C SER A 132 7.38 7.09 13.83
N LEU A 133 6.99 6.65 12.62
CA LEU A 133 7.56 5.45 12.01
C LEU A 133 9.04 5.63 11.63
N GLU A 134 9.48 6.85 11.29
CA GLU A 134 10.88 7.14 10.92
C GLU A 134 11.88 6.81 12.04
N HIS A 135 11.44 6.88 13.29
CA HIS A 135 12.30 6.61 14.45
C HIS A 135 12.44 5.12 14.76
N LEU A 136 11.47 4.30 14.35
CA LEU A 136 11.40 2.88 14.71
C LEU A 136 12.39 2.00 13.93
N VAL A 137 12.92 2.49 12.80
CA VAL A 137 13.89 1.74 11.98
C VAL A 137 15.35 2.03 12.37
N ARG A 138 15.60 3.02 13.23
CA ARG A 138 16.96 3.42 13.67
C ARG A 138 17.42 2.78 14.99
N THR A 139 16.62 1.86 15.54
CA THR A 139 16.90 1.18 16.83
C THR A 139 17.22 -0.29 16.57
#